data_AF-A0A8S2S1B5-F1
#
_entry.id   AF-A0A8S2S1B5-F1
#
_cell.length_a   1.000
_cell.length_b   1.000
_cell.length_c   1.000
_cell.angle_alpha   90.00
_cell.angle_beta   90.00
_cell.angle_gamma   90.00
#
_symmetry.space_group_name_H-M   'P 1'
#
loop_
_entity.id
_entity.type
_entity.pdbx_description
1 polymer ?
#
loop_
_entity_poly.entity_id
_entity_poly.type
_entity_poly.pdbx_seq_one_letter_code
_entity_poly.pdbx_strand_id
1 'polypeptide(L)'
;DADDDEHRLDGEFLINQFDIDFGIRHDDVRIGDVLLPPWAENERDFVYKMRLALESEHVSQHLHEWIDLIFGYKQRGDAARCADNLFHYLTYGVPENHSLTEMEQYEEQLSLETQILEF
;
A
#
# COMPACT_ATOMS: atom_id res chain seq x y z
N ASP A 1 -20.52 -10.90 12.32
CA ASP A 1 -21.43 -10.67 11.18
C ASP A 1 -20.68 -10.98 9.90
N ALA A 2 -21.06 -12.08 9.25
CA ALA A 2 -20.39 -12.59 8.05
C ALA A 2 -20.86 -11.88 6.76
N ASP A 3 -21.83 -10.96 6.88
CA ASP A 3 -22.41 -10.22 5.74
C ASP A 3 -21.53 -9.04 5.27
N ASP A 4 -20.58 -8.56 6.07
CA ASP A 4 -19.70 -7.44 5.69
C ASP A 4 -18.51 -7.88 4.81
N ASP A 5 -18.19 -9.17 4.79
CA ASP A 5 -17.08 -9.73 4.00
C ASP A 5 -17.47 -9.97 2.52
N GLU A 6 -18.77 -10.07 2.21
CA GLU A 6 -19.25 -10.36 0.84
C GLU A 6 -19.08 -9.14 -0.09
N HIS A 7 -19.23 -7.92 0.43
CA HIS A 7 -19.01 -6.68 -0.32
C HIS A 7 -17.53 -6.40 -0.65
N ARG A 8 -16.58 -6.97 0.12
CA ARG A 8 -15.14 -6.80 -0.14
C ARG A 8 -14.66 -7.57 -1.37
N LEU A 9 -15.52 -8.39 -1.98
CA LEU A 9 -15.18 -9.33 -3.05
C LEU A 9 -15.43 -8.77 -4.46
N ASP A 10 -16.21 -7.71 -4.56
CA ASP A 10 -16.86 -7.35 -5.80
C ASP A 10 -16.10 -6.33 -6.65
N GLY A 11 -14.98 -5.81 -6.14
CA GLY A 11 -14.15 -4.86 -6.90
C GLY A 11 -14.77 -3.46 -6.99
N GLU A 12 -15.79 -3.17 -6.21
CA GLU A 12 -16.54 -1.90 -6.22
C GLU A 12 -15.66 -0.64 -6.08
N PHE A 13 -14.53 -0.73 -5.38
CA PHE A 13 -13.56 0.36 -5.26
C PHE A 13 -12.90 0.77 -6.59
N LEU A 14 -13.07 -0.03 -7.64
CA LEU A 14 -12.60 0.23 -9.01
C LEU A 14 -13.64 0.99 -9.84
N ILE A 15 -14.86 1.18 -9.33
CA ILE A 15 -15.97 1.83 -10.03
C ILE A 15 -16.32 3.14 -9.33
N ASN A 16 -16.48 4.20 -10.12
CA ASN A 16 -16.98 5.49 -9.67
C ASN A 16 -18.50 5.45 -9.51
N GLN A 17 -18.99 4.67 -8.54
CA GLN A 17 -20.43 4.43 -8.33
C GLN A 17 -21.25 5.70 -8.12
N PHE A 18 -20.64 6.75 -7.57
CA PHE A 18 -21.29 8.01 -7.26
C PHE A 18 -21.17 9.08 -8.35
N ASP A 19 -20.63 8.72 -9.53
CA ASP A 19 -20.37 9.63 -10.65
C ASP A 19 -19.65 10.92 -10.20
N ILE A 20 -18.66 10.74 -9.31
CA ILE A 20 -17.85 11.84 -8.79
C ILE A 20 -17.08 12.46 -9.94
N ASP A 21 -17.09 13.79 -10.04
CA ASP A 21 -16.27 14.49 -11.01
C ASP A 21 -14.80 14.53 -10.55
N PHE A 22 -14.02 13.57 -11.02
CA PHE A 22 -12.57 13.51 -10.81
C PHE A 22 -11.78 14.42 -11.77
N GLY A 23 -12.46 15.14 -12.67
CA GLY A 23 -11.85 16.04 -13.62
C GLY A 23 -11.28 15.35 -14.87
N ILE A 24 -10.39 16.06 -15.55
CA ILE A 24 -9.80 15.68 -16.84
C ILE A 24 -8.28 15.66 -16.72
N ARG A 25 -7.66 14.59 -17.22
CA ARG A 25 -6.20 14.44 -17.26
C ARG A 25 -5.57 15.38 -18.29
N HIS A 26 -4.25 15.59 -18.20
CA HIS A 26 -3.51 16.43 -19.16
C HIS A 26 -3.56 15.94 -20.61
N ASP A 27 -3.98 14.69 -20.86
CA ASP A 27 -4.24 14.14 -22.18
C ASP A 27 -5.72 14.26 -22.62
N ASP A 28 -6.47 15.18 -22.00
CA ASP A 28 -7.89 15.47 -22.26
C ASP A 28 -8.84 14.27 -22.02
N VAL A 29 -8.39 13.26 -21.26
CA VAL A 29 -9.22 12.10 -20.88
C VAL A 29 -9.93 12.39 -19.55
N ARG A 30 -11.27 12.32 -19.56
CA ARG A 30 -12.09 12.40 -18.34
C ARG A 30 -11.81 11.20 -17.43
N ILE A 31 -11.64 11.45 -16.14
CA ILE A 31 -11.41 10.41 -15.13
C ILE A 31 -12.76 9.88 -14.65
N GLY A 32 -12.88 8.55 -14.61
CA GLY A 32 -14.05 7.82 -14.14
C GLY A 32 -13.62 6.53 -13.46
N ASP A 33 -14.18 5.40 -13.88
CA ASP A 33 -13.80 4.07 -13.39
C ASP A 33 -12.31 3.77 -13.64
N VAL A 34 -11.76 2.88 -12.84
CA VAL A 34 -10.39 2.38 -13.01
C VAL A 34 -10.31 1.58 -14.30
N LEU A 35 -9.33 1.92 -15.14
CA LEU A 35 -9.06 1.17 -16.37
C LEU A 35 -8.49 -0.20 -16.02
N LEU A 36 -9.28 -1.25 -16.29
CA LEU A 36 -8.89 -2.62 -16.03
C LEU A 36 -7.93 -3.15 -17.11
N PRO A 37 -7.04 -4.09 -16.74
CA PRO A 37 -6.15 -4.72 -17.72
C PRO A 37 -6.96 -5.58 -18.72
N PRO A 38 -6.43 -5.82 -19.94
CA PRO A 38 -7.19 -6.52 -21.00
C PRO A 38 -7.62 -7.95 -20.68
N TRP A 39 -7.05 -8.56 -19.64
CA TRP A 39 -7.38 -9.92 -19.20
C TRP A 39 -8.54 -9.97 -18.20
N ALA A 40 -9.02 -8.83 -17.69
CA ALA A 40 -10.15 -8.74 -16.79
C ALA A 40 -11.39 -8.25 -17.54
N GLU A 41 -12.49 -8.98 -17.41
CA GLU A 41 -13.76 -8.64 -18.07
C GLU A 41 -14.52 -7.51 -17.36
N ASN A 42 -14.39 -7.46 -16.03
CA ASN A 42 -14.97 -6.46 -15.13
C ASN A 42 -14.21 -6.46 -13.79
N GLU A 43 -14.58 -5.56 -12.90
CA GLU A 43 -13.96 -5.34 -11.59
C GLU A 43 -13.99 -6.59 -10.70
N ARG A 44 -15.10 -7.35 -10.73
CA ARG A 44 -15.24 -8.59 -9.99
C ARG A 44 -14.32 -9.68 -10.54
N ASP A 45 -14.26 -9.82 -11.86
CA ASP A 45 -13.35 -10.77 -12.53
C ASP A 45 -11.87 -10.42 -12.28
N PHE A 46 -11.54 -9.12 -12.23
CA PHE A 46 -10.21 -8.66 -11.82
C PHE A 46 -9.87 -9.14 -10.40
N VAL A 47 -10.72 -8.85 -9.41
CA VAL A 47 -10.50 -9.27 -8.00
C VAL A 47 -10.43 -10.80 -7.89
N TYR A 48 -11.30 -11.51 -8.59
CA TYR A 48 -11.31 -12.97 -8.62
C TYR A 48 -9.98 -13.54 -9.14
N LYS A 49 -9.49 -13.05 -10.29
CA LYS A 49 -8.22 -13.50 -10.86
C LYS A 49 -7.02 -13.13 -9.99
N MET A 50 -7.02 -11.95 -9.36
CA MET A 50 -5.97 -11.55 -8.41
C MET A 50 -5.93 -12.48 -7.19
N ARG A 51 -7.08 -12.91 -6.67
CA ARG A 51 -7.16 -13.91 -5.60
C ARG A 51 -6.65 -15.27 -6.05
N LEU A 52 -7.06 -15.74 -7.23
CA LEU A 52 -6.54 -16.99 -7.77
C LEU A 52 -5.01 -16.97 -7.91
N ALA A 53 -4.44 -15.83 -8.32
CA ALA A 53 -3.00 -15.66 -8.39
C ALA A 53 -2.34 -15.69 -7.00
N LEU A 54 -2.93 -15.02 -6.01
CA LEU A 54 -2.46 -15.00 -4.63
C LEU A 54 -2.47 -16.38 -3.97
N GLU A 55 -3.51 -17.18 -4.23
CA GLU A 55 -3.69 -18.55 -3.73
C GLU A 55 -2.96 -19.61 -4.57
N SER A 56 -2.20 -19.19 -5.59
CA SER A 56 -1.48 -20.13 -6.46
C SER A 56 -0.33 -20.83 -5.72
N GLU A 57 0.05 -22.02 -6.21
CA GLU A 57 1.20 -22.75 -5.69
C GLU A 57 2.49 -21.93 -5.77
N HIS A 58 2.68 -21.17 -6.86
CA HIS A 58 3.84 -20.31 -7.03
C HIS A 58 3.94 -19.27 -5.92
N VAL A 59 2.86 -18.54 -5.65
CA VAL A 59 2.85 -17.54 -4.56
C VAL A 59 3.01 -18.23 -3.21
N SER A 60 2.30 -19.34 -2.97
CA SER A 60 2.43 -20.10 -1.72
C SER A 60 3.87 -20.51 -1.41
N GLN A 61 4.64 -20.91 -2.43
CA GLN A 61 6.06 -21.29 -2.27
C GLN A 61 6.98 -20.09 -2.01
N HIS A 62 6.64 -18.88 -2.46
CA HIS A 62 7.53 -17.71 -2.41
C HIS A 62 7.03 -16.58 -1.49
N LEU A 63 5.82 -16.66 -0.94
CA LEU A 63 5.21 -15.60 -0.13
C LEU A 63 6.08 -15.25 1.10
N HIS A 64 6.74 -16.25 1.67
CA HIS A 64 7.65 -16.08 2.80
C HIS A 64 8.82 -15.11 2.47
N GLU A 65 9.25 -15.02 1.21
CA GLU A 65 10.30 -14.10 0.79
C GLU A 65 9.83 -12.64 0.84
N TRP A 66 8.56 -12.37 0.49
CA TRP A 66 7.94 -11.06 0.66
C TRP A 66 7.74 -10.74 2.14
N ILE A 67 7.31 -11.73 2.95
CA ILE A 67 7.21 -11.57 4.41
C ILE A 67 8.57 -11.19 5.00
N ASP A 68 9.67 -11.79 4.54
CA ASP A 68 11.02 -11.44 4.99
C ASP A 68 11.38 -9.98 4.72
N LEU A 69 10.90 -9.40 3.62
CA LEU A 69 11.12 -7.99 3.27
C LEU A 69 10.29 -7.05 4.15
N ILE A 70 9.01 -7.37 4.38
CA ILE A 70 8.09 -6.45 5.06
C ILE A 70 8.14 -6.59 6.58
N PHE A 71 8.26 -7.82 7.09
CA PHE A 71 8.16 -8.13 8.52
C PHE A 71 9.34 -8.93 9.08
N GLY A 72 10.12 -9.58 8.22
CA GLY A 72 11.22 -10.44 8.63
C GLY A 72 12.59 -9.75 8.63
N TYR A 73 13.64 -10.56 8.51
CA TYR A 73 15.01 -10.11 8.74
C TYR A 73 15.57 -9.21 7.64
N LYS A 74 14.91 -9.13 6.47
CA LYS A 74 15.30 -8.23 5.36
C LYS A 74 14.60 -6.87 5.44
N GLN A 75 13.89 -6.56 6.53
CA GLN A 75 13.27 -5.25 6.72
C GLN A 75 14.29 -4.15 7.06
N ARG A 76 15.39 -4.48 7.77
CA ARG A 76 16.38 -3.51 8.26
C ARG A 76 17.82 -4.01 8.11
N GLY A 77 18.78 -3.11 8.35
CA GLY A 77 20.20 -3.44 8.39
C GLY A 77 20.80 -3.81 7.03
N ASP A 78 21.93 -4.52 7.04
CA ASP A 78 22.65 -4.88 5.81
C ASP A 78 21.84 -5.84 4.92
N ALA A 79 21.00 -6.70 5.51
CA ALA A 79 20.12 -7.59 4.75
C ALA A 79 19.12 -6.81 3.89
N ALA A 80 18.53 -5.74 4.43
CA ALA A 80 17.66 -4.83 3.67
C ALA A 80 18.42 -4.09 2.57
N ARG A 81 19.65 -3.62 2.86
CA ARG A 81 20.50 -2.98 1.84
C ARG A 81 20.81 -3.92 0.69
N CYS A 82 21.18 -5.17 0.97
CA CYS A 82 21.48 -6.17 -0.05
C CYS A 82 20.24 -6.56 -0.88
N ALA A 83 19.04 -6.35 -0.36
CA ALA A 83 17.77 -6.64 -1.03
C ALA A 83 17.10 -5.39 -1.62
N ASP A 84 17.79 -4.25 -1.65
CA ASP A 84 17.25 -2.95 -2.10
C ASP A 84 15.93 -2.55 -1.40
N ASN A 85 15.81 -2.87 -0.11
CA ASN A 85 14.62 -2.70 0.71
C ASN A 85 14.81 -1.67 1.85
N LEU A 86 15.55 -0.59 1.58
CA LEU A 86 15.77 0.50 2.52
C LEU A 86 14.76 1.64 2.29
N PHE A 87 14.06 2.04 3.36
CA PHE A 87 13.13 3.16 3.37
C PHE A 87 13.72 4.34 4.16
N HIS A 88 13.00 5.47 4.16
CA HIS A 88 13.41 6.65 4.92
C HIS A 88 13.49 6.32 6.42
N TYR A 89 14.51 6.82 7.13
CA TYR A 89 14.83 6.33 8.48
C TYR A 89 13.67 6.46 9.49
N LEU A 90 12.78 7.44 9.32
CA LEU A 90 11.61 7.66 10.17
C LEU A 90 10.53 6.58 10.02
N THR A 91 10.48 5.85 8.90
CA THR A 91 9.50 4.77 8.70
C THR A 91 9.79 3.55 9.58
N TYR A 92 11.01 3.48 10.14
CA TYR A 92 11.41 2.43 11.08
C TYR A 92 11.05 2.76 12.54
N GLY A 93 10.39 3.89 12.77
CA GLY A 93 10.03 4.40 14.09
C GLY A 93 11.01 5.46 14.58
N VAL A 94 10.62 6.10 15.67
CA VAL A 94 11.45 7.12 16.34
C VAL A 94 12.62 6.42 17.04
N PRO A 95 13.88 6.85 16.82
CA PRO A 95 15.02 6.29 17.53
C PRO A 95 14.83 6.41 19.05
N GLU A 96 15.18 5.37 19.82
CA GLU A 96 15.05 5.35 21.29
C GLU A 96 15.77 6.52 21.99
N ASN A 97 16.78 7.09 21.34
CA ASN A 97 17.59 8.20 21.85
C ASN A 97 17.04 9.60 21.49
N HIS A 98 15.92 9.66 20.77
CA HIS A 98 15.28 10.88 20.33
C HIS A 98 13.81 10.83 20.73
N SER A 99 13.48 11.06 22.01
CA SER A 99 12.08 11.24 22.35
C SER A 99 11.57 12.51 21.64
N LEU A 100 10.55 12.38 20.79
CA LEU A 100 9.90 13.53 20.15
C LEU A 100 9.42 14.55 21.20
N THR A 101 9.14 14.09 22.43
CA THR A 101 8.71 14.93 23.55
C THR A 101 9.84 15.72 24.23
N GLU A 102 11.10 15.41 23.93
CA GLU A 102 12.28 16.08 24.49
C GLU A 102 12.87 17.13 23.55
N MET A 103 12.27 17.31 22.37
CA MET A 103 12.70 18.30 21.39
C MET A 103 12.40 19.71 21.89
N GLU A 104 13.42 20.55 21.99
CA GLU A 104 13.30 21.94 22.48
C GLU A 104 12.55 22.85 21.49
N GLN A 105 12.55 22.48 20.20
CA GLN A 105 11.97 23.27 19.12
C GLN A 105 10.68 22.64 18.58
N TYR A 106 9.57 23.34 18.80
CA TYR A 106 8.24 22.91 18.35
C TYR A 106 8.16 22.70 16.82
N GLU A 107 8.81 23.55 16.03
CA GLU A 107 8.78 23.46 14.57
C GLU A 107 9.44 22.17 14.06
N GLU A 108 10.54 21.76 14.68
CA GLU A 108 11.25 20.54 14.33
C GLU A 108 10.40 19.31 14.69
N GLN A 109 9.80 19.31 15.90
CA GLN A 109 8.88 18.26 16.32
C GLN A 109 7.71 18.13 15.34
N LEU A 110 7.04 19.25 15.01
CA LEU A 110 5.93 19.27 14.08
C LEU A 110 6.32 18.75 12.69
N SER A 111 7.52 19.12 12.21
CA SER A 111 8.03 18.63 10.93
C SER A 111 8.23 17.12 10.90
N LEU A 112 8.78 16.54 11.98
CA LEU A 112 9.00 15.10 12.09
C LEU A 112 7.70 14.33 12.26
N GLU A 113 6.76 14.83 13.07
CA GLU A 113 5.43 14.23 13.23
C GLU A 113 4.69 14.22 11.90
N THR A 114 4.70 15.33 11.16
CA THR A 114 4.10 15.41 9.82
C THR A 114 4.75 14.38 8.89
N GLN A 115 6.07 14.26 8.93
CA GLN A 115 6.80 13.32 8.09
C GLN A 115 6.50 11.85 8.41
N ILE A 116 6.24 11.50 9.67
CA ILE A 116 5.90 10.14 10.11
C ILE A 116 4.45 9.79 9.77
N LEU A 117 3.54 10.77 9.84
CA LEU A 117 2.10 10.55 9.69
C LEU A 117 1.68 10.50 8.22
N GLU A 118 2.30 11.31 7.37
CA GLU A 118 1.86 11.53 5.99
C GLU A 118 2.68 10.76 4.94
N PHE A 119 3.82 10.16 5.32
CA PHE A 119 4.78 9.52 4.40
C PHE A 119 5.40 8.25 4.99
#